data_AF-A0A5C7V9J4-F1
#
_entry.id   AF-A0A5C7V9J4-F1
#
_cell.length_a   1.000
_cell.length_b   1.000
_cell.length_c   1.000
_cell.angle_alpha   90.00
_cell.angle_beta   90.00
_cell.angle_gamma   90.00
#
_symmetry.space_group_name_H-M   'P 1'
#
loop_
_entity.id
_entity.type
_entity.pdbx_description
1 polymer ?
#
loop_
_entity_poly.entity_id
_entity_poly.type
_entity_poly.pdbx_seq_one_letter_code
_entity_poly.pdbx_strand_id
1 'polypeptide(L)'
;MSLSAELQTPEDAARLAKAETMLTPRFYKTDYTAMDKLDMSPIRAEWDAMLAEYEGDNNHDHFTRTPEFAAEVAALSAGWSPQLRRDFQDFLVSSLTSEYSGCVLYNEIAKNVSNPDIKQLMRYLTRDEARHANFINQSLKDFGLQVDLVNLKR
;
A
#
# COMPACT_ATOMS: atom_id res chain seq x y z
N MET A 1 -19.62 -19.23 7.81
CA MET A 1 -20.52 -18.10 7.51
C MET A 1 -19.98 -17.40 6.29
N SER A 2 -20.65 -17.52 5.14
CA SER A 2 -20.27 -16.88 3.88
C SER A 2 -20.51 -15.38 4.00
N LEU A 3 -19.45 -14.58 3.96
CA LEU A 3 -19.49 -13.11 4.00
C LEU A 3 -19.16 -12.48 2.63
N SER A 4 -19.04 -13.29 1.58
CA SER A 4 -18.55 -12.84 0.29
C SER A 4 -19.71 -12.61 -0.67
N ALA A 5 -20.32 -11.43 -0.57
CA ALA A 5 -20.96 -10.83 -1.75
C ALA A 5 -19.88 -10.74 -2.85
N GLU A 6 -20.22 -11.15 -4.07
CA GLU A 6 -19.28 -11.11 -5.20
C GLU A 6 -18.73 -9.68 -5.36
N LEU A 7 -17.41 -9.53 -5.48
CA LEU A 7 -16.76 -8.26 -5.83
C LEU A 7 -17.14 -7.89 -7.27
N GLN A 8 -18.26 -7.21 -7.44
CA GLN A 8 -18.77 -6.81 -8.76
C GLN A 8 -18.59 -5.31 -9.02
N THR A 9 -18.44 -4.51 -7.96
CA THR A 9 -18.44 -3.05 -8.04
C THR A 9 -17.28 -2.41 -7.25
N PRO A 10 -16.87 -1.17 -7.61
CA PRO A 10 -16.00 -0.34 -6.78
C PRO A 10 -16.48 -0.18 -5.33
N GLU A 11 -17.79 -0.09 -5.12
CA GLU A 11 -18.40 0.03 -3.79
C GLU A 11 -18.19 -1.24 -2.95
N ASP A 12 -18.27 -2.42 -3.57
CA ASP A 12 -17.96 -3.69 -2.91
C ASP A 12 -16.49 -3.77 -2.50
N ALA A 13 -15.59 -3.36 -3.40
CA ALA A 13 -14.15 -3.29 -3.11
C ALA A 13 -13.87 -2.28 -1.97
N ALA A 14 -14.48 -1.11 -2.00
CA ALA A 14 -14.35 -0.10 -0.94
C ALA A 14 -14.92 -0.59 0.41
N ARG A 15 -16.00 -1.36 0.40
CA ARG A 15 -16.58 -1.98 1.61
C ARG A 15 -15.64 -3.04 2.18
N LEU A 16 -15.05 -3.89 1.35
CA LEU A 16 -14.07 -4.89 1.76
C LEU A 16 -12.81 -4.24 2.33
N ALA A 17 -12.28 -3.20 1.67
CA ALA A 17 -11.15 -2.41 2.17
C ALA A 17 -11.41 -1.72 3.52
N LYS A 18 -12.68 -1.45 3.84
CA LYS A 18 -13.09 -0.88 5.13
C LYS A 18 -13.33 -1.94 6.20
N ALA A 19 -13.46 -3.21 5.85
CA ALA A 19 -13.76 -4.28 6.78
C ALA A 19 -12.59 -4.53 7.74
N GLU A 20 -12.91 -4.57 9.03
CA GLU A 20 -11.97 -4.99 10.06
C GLU A 20 -11.99 -6.51 10.17
N THR A 21 -10.81 -7.12 10.08
CA THR A 21 -10.63 -8.56 10.25
C THR A 21 -9.46 -8.82 11.19
N MET A 22 -9.31 -10.05 11.66
CA MET A 22 -8.14 -10.47 12.44
C MET A 22 -6.82 -10.22 11.69
N LEU A 23 -6.83 -10.26 10.36
CA LEU A 23 -5.66 -10.03 9.49
C LEU A 23 -5.50 -8.56 9.07
N THR A 24 -6.52 -7.73 9.27
CA THR A 24 -6.53 -6.29 8.96
C THR A 24 -6.96 -5.45 10.17
N PRO A 25 -6.28 -5.58 11.34
CA PRO A 25 -6.67 -4.84 12.53
C PRO A 25 -6.38 -3.34 12.35
N ARG A 26 -7.32 -2.47 12.73
CA ARG A 26 -7.14 -1.00 12.61
C ARG A 26 -6.54 -0.36 13.88
N PHE A 27 -5.97 -1.16 14.79
CA PHE A 27 -5.62 -0.77 16.17
C PHE A 27 -4.15 -0.43 16.43
N TYR A 28 -3.46 0.25 15.51
CA TYR A 28 -2.08 0.67 15.78
C TYR A 28 -2.03 2.03 16.47
N LYS A 29 -1.42 2.05 17.67
CA LYS A 29 -1.01 3.29 18.34
C LYS A 29 0.51 3.33 18.35
N THR A 30 1.08 4.32 17.68
CA THR A 30 2.52 4.52 17.66
C THR A 30 3.00 5.22 18.92
N ASP A 31 4.07 4.70 19.54
CA ASP A 31 4.80 5.40 20.59
C ASP A 31 5.87 6.30 19.95
N TYR A 32 5.52 7.57 19.70
CA TYR A 32 6.45 8.55 19.12
C TYR A 32 7.64 8.85 20.03
N THR A 33 7.48 8.74 21.35
CA THR A 33 8.58 8.97 22.30
C THR A 33 9.62 7.86 22.19
N ALA A 34 9.20 6.62 21.96
CA ALA A 34 10.10 5.52 21.68
C ALA A 34 10.82 5.71 20.34
N MET A 35 10.10 6.11 19.28
CA MET A 35 10.70 6.39 17.97
C MET A 35 11.77 7.49 18.04
N ASP A 36 11.53 8.55 18.81
CA ASP A 36 12.48 9.66 18.94
C ASP A 36 13.80 9.27 19.63
N LYS A 37 13.79 8.22 20.44
CA LYS A 37 14.97 7.70 21.14
C LYS A 37 15.85 6.78 20.30
N LEU A 38 15.44 6.45 19.07
CA LEU A 38 16.22 5.59 18.19
C LEU A 38 17.51 6.30 17.77
N ASP A 39 18.65 5.62 17.95
CA ASP A 39 19.98 6.11 17.60
C ASP A 39 20.57 5.30 16.45
N MET A 40 20.80 5.95 15.32
CA MET A 40 21.38 5.34 14.12
C MET A 40 22.91 5.42 14.10
N SER A 41 23.55 6.07 15.09
CA SER A 41 25.01 6.23 15.15
C SER A 41 25.79 4.92 14.99
N PRO A 42 25.36 3.77 15.58
CA PRO A 42 26.07 2.50 15.41
C PRO A 42 26.08 1.94 13.98
N ILE A 43 25.15 2.39 13.12
CA ILE A 43 24.96 1.91 11.74
C ILE A 43 24.91 3.08 10.74
N ARG A 44 25.57 4.20 11.09
CA ARG A 44 25.41 5.47 10.38
C ARG A 44 25.75 5.34 8.89
N ALA A 45 26.82 4.61 8.57
CA ALA A 45 27.28 4.45 7.19
C ALA A 45 26.25 3.68 6.34
N GLU A 46 25.69 2.59 6.87
CA GLU A 46 24.67 1.79 6.19
C GLU A 46 23.36 2.57 6.07
N TRP A 47 22.98 3.31 7.10
CA TRP A 47 21.79 4.14 7.09
C TRP A 47 21.88 5.30 6.08
N ASP A 48 23.03 5.97 6.00
CA ASP A 48 23.30 7.01 4.99
C ASP A 48 23.21 6.45 3.58
N ALA A 49 23.82 5.29 3.32
CA ALA A 49 23.77 4.64 2.02
C ALA A 49 22.32 4.29 1.63
N MET A 50 21.55 3.70 2.55
CA MET A 50 20.15 3.37 2.35
C MET A 50 19.30 4.63 2.08
N LEU A 51 19.48 5.72 2.85
CA LEU A 51 18.74 6.95 2.62
C LEU A 51 19.10 7.62 1.29
N ALA A 52 20.35 7.53 0.84
CA ALA A 52 20.75 8.03 -0.47
C ALA A 52 20.07 7.26 -1.62
N GLU A 53 19.85 5.94 -1.47
CA GLU A 53 19.08 5.16 -2.44
C GLU A 53 17.60 5.58 -2.48
N TYR A 54 16.99 5.79 -1.31
CA TYR A 54 15.62 6.32 -1.23
C TYR A 54 15.50 7.72 -1.84
N GLU A 55 16.47 8.60 -1.58
CA GLU A 55 16.53 9.94 -2.14
C GLU A 55 16.68 9.93 -3.66
N GLY A 56 17.58 9.09 -4.17
CA GLY A 56 17.84 8.91 -5.59
C GLY A 56 16.65 8.39 -6.39
N ASP A 57 15.68 7.76 -5.71
CA ASP A 57 14.43 7.29 -6.30
C ASP A 57 14.67 6.36 -7.51
N ASN A 58 15.67 5.50 -7.38
CA ASN A 58 16.26 4.74 -8.49
C ASN A 58 15.28 3.79 -9.20
N ASN A 59 14.17 3.44 -8.54
CA ASN A 59 13.16 2.48 -9.03
C ASN A 59 11.82 3.15 -9.36
N HIS A 60 11.80 4.46 -9.63
CA HIS A 60 10.55 5.20 -9.83
C HIS A 60 9.70 4.67 -11.00
N ASP A 61 10.34 4.08 -12.00
CA ASP A 61 9.72 3.56 -13.23
C ASP A 61 9.05 2.20 -13.03
N HIS A 62 9.42 1.43 -12.00
CA HIS A 62 8.83 0.12 -11.68
C HIS A 62 7.31 0.18 -11.46
N PHE A 63 6.78 1.34 -11.05
CA PHE A 63 5.35 1.55 -10.81
C PHE A 63 4.64 2.21 -12.00
N THR A 64 5.28 2.24 -13.17
CA THR A 64 4.68 2.69 -14.42
C THR A 64 4.22 1.49 -15.22
N ARG A 65 2.92 1.42 -15.51
CA ARG A 65 2.35 0.37 -16.35
C ARG A 65 2.74 0.61 -17.81
N THR A 66 3.28 -0.43 -18.47
CA THR A 66 3.44 -0.38 -19.93
C THR A 66 2.09 -0.59 -20.63
N PRO A 67 1.95 -0.19 -21.91
CA PRO A 67 0.73 -0.41 -22.67
C PRO A 67 0.31 -1.89 -22.73
N GLU A 68 1.27 -2.81 -22.71
CA GLU A 68 1.05 -4.26 -22.82
C GLU A 68 0.44 -4.86 -21.54
N PHE A 69 0.66 -4.23 -20.38
CA PHE A 69 0.21 -4.75 -19.09
C PHE A 69 -1.29 -5.09 -19.06
N ALA A 70 -2.13 -4.16 -19.55
CA ALA A 70 -3.58 -4.38 -19.57
C ALA A 70 -3.98 -5.54 -20.49
N ALA A 71 -3.28 -5.70 -21.62
CA ALA A 71 -3.52 -6.78 -22.57
C ALA A 71 -3.12 -8.15 -21.98
N GLU A 72 -1.99 -8.22 -21.27
CA GLU A 72 -1.55 -9.43 -20.59
C GLU A 72 -2.52 -9.86 -19.48
N VAL A 73 -2.96 -8.91 -18.64
CA VAL A 73 -3.97 -9.18 -17.60
C VAL A 73 -5.27 -9.70 -18.22
N ALA A 74 -5.74 -9.10 -19.32
CA ALA A 74 -6.93 -9.56 -20.02
C ALA A 74 -6.76 -10.98 -20.59
N ALA A 75 -5.61 -11.26 -21.22
CA ALA A 75 -5.31 -12.57 -21.80
C ALA A 75 -5.21 -13.67 -20.74
N LEU A 76 -4.51 -13.41 -19.64
CA LEU A 76 -4.37 -14.35 -18.53
C LEU A 76 -5.71 -14.60 -17.83
N SER A 77 -6.44 -13.53 -17.52
CA SER A 77 -7.68 -13.63 -16.74
C SER A 77 -8.86 -14.24 -17.49
N ALA A 78 -8.81 -14.30 -18.83
CA ALA A 78 -9.81 -15.00 -19.64
C ALA A 78 -9.88 -16.51 -19.35
N GLY A 79 -8.76 -17.12 -18.93
CA GLY A 79 -8.69 -18.54 -18.60
C GLY A 79 -8.91 -18.87 -17.12
N TRP A 80 -9.11 -17.87 -16.26
CA TRP A 80 -9.22 -18.09 -14.83
C TRP A 80 -10.56 -18.72 -14.44
N SER A 81 -10.52 -19.64 -13.48
CA SER A 81 -11.74 -20.09 -12.83
C SER A 81 -12.38 -18.92 -12.05
N PRO A 82 -13.70 -18.96 -11.82
CA PRO A 82 -14.36 -17.96 -10.98
C PRO A 82 -13.74 -17.82 -9.59
N GLN A 83 -13.23 -18.93 -9.02
CA GLN A 83 -12.57 -18.92 -7.71
C GLN A 83 -11.24 -18.18 -7.75
N LEU A 84 -10.37 -18.49 -8.73
CA LEU A 84 -9.07 -17.83 -8.86
C LEU A 84 -9.24 -16.33 -9.09
N ARG A 85 -10.21 -15.93 -9.93
CA ARG A 85 -10.51 -14.51 -10.16
C ARG A 85 -10.89 -13.80 -8.86
N ARG A 86 -11.75 -14.41 -8.04
CA ARG A 86 -12.14 -13.86 -6.73
C ARG A 86 -10.94 -13.75 -5.79
N ASP A 87 -10.18 -14.84 -5.62
CA ASP A 87 -9.04 -14.85 -4.69
C ASP A 87 -7.99 -13.80 -5.09
N PHE A 88 -7.76 -13.62 -6.39
CA PHE A 88 -6.86 -12.59 -6.90
C PHE A 88 -7.40 -11.17 -6.64
N GLN A 89 -8.69 -10.93 -6.86
CA GLN A 89 -9.31 -9.63 -6.59
C GLN A 89 -9.33 -9.31 -5.09
N ASP A 90 -9.68 -10.28 -4.23
CA ASP A 90 -9.62 -10.14 -2.77
C ASP A 90 -8.20 -9.83 -2.31
N PHE A 91 -7.20 -10.53 -2.88
CA PHE A 91 -5.79 -10.24 -2.65
C PHE A 91 -5.47 -8.78 -3.00
N LEU A 92 -5.79 -8.32 -4.22
CA LEU A 92 -5.53 -6.94 -4.64
C LEU A 92 -6.20 -5.90 -3.73
N VAL A 93 -7.45 -6.11 -3.30
CA VAL A 93 -8.15 -5.18 -2.40
C VAL A 93 -7.48 -5.15 -1.01
N SER A 94 -7.09 -6.31 -0.48
CA SER A 94 -6.38 -6.39 0.79
C SER A 94 -5.00 -5.74 0.73
N SER A 95 -4.24 -5.97 -0.35
CA SER A 95 -2.94 -5.34 -0.59
C SER A 95 -3.09 -3.83 -0.71
N LEU A 96 -4.06 -3.34 -1.50
CA LEU A 96 -4.33 -1.91 -1.61
C LEU A 96 -4.58 -1.26 -0.24
N THR A 97 -5.36 -1.94 0.60
CA THR A 97 -5.69 -1.47 1.94
C THR A 97 -4.46 -1.43 2.84
N SER A 98 -3.59 -2.44 2.74
CA SER A 98 -2.34 -2.52 3.49
C SER A 98 -1.39 -1.38 3.10
N GLU A 99 -1.10 -1.21 1.81
CA GLU A 99 -0.18 -0.16 1.32
C GLU A 99 -0.71 1.25 1.66
N TYR A 100 -2.02 1.47 1.49
CA TYR A 100 -2.61 2.77 1.85
C TYR A 100 -2.54 3.03 3.36
N SER A 101 -2.73 1.99 4.19
CA SER A 101 -2.60 2.09 5.64
C SER A 101 -1.15 2.36 6.05
N GLY A 102 -0.17 1.73 5.39
CA GLY A 102 1.26 1.99 5.57
C GLY A 102 1.62 3.45 5.24
N CYS A 103 1.16 3.95 4.09
CA CYS A 103 1.31 5.35 3.71
C CYS A 103 0.76 6.31 4.77
N VAL A 104 -0.45 6.07 5.29
CA VAL A 104 -1.03 6.89 6.36
C VAL A 104 -0.20 6.79 7.65
N LEU A 105 0.18 5.58 8.06
CA LEU A 105 0.99 5.33 9.25
C LEU A 105 2.31 6.10 9.20
N TYR A 106 3.09 5.92 8.14
CA TYR A 106 4.39 6.57 8.00
C TYR A 106 4.26 8.09 7.94
N ASN A 107 3.24 8.62 7.25
CA ASN A 107 2.99 10.05 7.21
C ASN A 107 2.64 10.62 8.60
N GLU A 108 1.83 9.90 9.38
CA GLU A 108 1.51 10.30 10.75
C GLU A 108 2.74 10.23 11.66
N ILE A 109 3.59 9.21 11.54
CA ILE A 109 4.86 9.14 12.28
C ILE A 109 5.73 10.35 11.92
N ALA A 110 5.94 10.62 10.63
CA ALA A 110 6.78 11.74 10.16
C ALA A 110 6.32 13.10 10.68
N LYS A 111 5.01 13.30 10.89
CA LYS A 111 4.46 14.54 11.45
C LYS A 111 4.70 14.69 12.95
N ASN A 112 4.71 13.58 13.69
CA ASN A 112 4.69 13.58 15.15
C ASN A 112 6.08 13.35 15.80
N VAL A 113 7.04 12.78 15.08
CA VAL A 113 8.42 12.59 15.59
C VAL A 113 9.29 13.84 15.37
N SER A 114 10.26 14.01 16.25
CA SER A 114 11.27 15.07 16.21
C SER A 114 12.63 14.59 15.71
N ASN A 115 12.93 13.30 15.81
CA ASN A 115 14.16 12.69 15.33
C ASN A 115 14.30 12.83 13.80
N PRO A 116 15.35 13.52 13.30
CA PRO A 116 15.47 13.84 11.88
C PRO A 116 15.69 12.61 11.00
N ASP A 117 16.42 11.59 11.49
CA ASP A 117 16.68 10.36 10.73
C ASP A 117 15.38 9.59 10.49
N ILE A 118 14.61 9.39 11.56
CA ILE A 118 13.31 8.70 11.48
C ILE A 118 12.35 9.51 10.62
N LYS A 119 12.29 10.84 10.80
CA LYS A 119 11.41 11.71 10.01
C LYS A 119 11.72 11.62 8.52
N GLN A 120 13.00 11.59 8.15
CA GLN A 120 13.41 11.47 6.75
C GLN A 120 13.01 10.12 6.17
N LEU A 121 13.31 9.01 6.86
CA LEU A 121 12.92 7.68 6.41
C LEU A 121 11.40 7.58 6.22
N MET A 122 10.61 8.01 7.20
CA MET A 122 9.14 7.90 7.13
C MET A 122 8.55 8.67 5.95
N ARG A 123 9.17 9.78 5.53
CA ARG A 123 8.74 10.51 4.31
C ARG A 123 8.99 9.72 3.05
N TYR A 124 10.14 9.05 2.93
CA TYR A 124 10.43 8.19 1.78
C TYR A 124 9.49 6.98 1.74
N LEU A 125 9.29 6.30 2.87
CA LEU A 125 8.35 5.18 2.94
C LEU A 125 6.92 5.64 2.61
N THR A 126 6.49 6.81 3.08
CA THR A 126 5.18 7.39 2.71
C THR A 126 5.04 7.56 1.19
N ARG A 127 6.09 8.08 0.52
CA ARG A 127 6.10 8.27 -0.94
C ARG A 127 5.96 6.93 -1.67
N ASP A 128 6.70 5.92 -1.24
CA ASP A 128 6.78 4.65 -1.95
C ASP A 128 5.51 3.81 -1.74
N GLU A 129 4.99 3.74 -0.52
CA GLU A 129 3.69 3.11 -0.22
C GLU A 129 2.53 3.77 -1.00
N ALA A 130 2.59 5.10 -1.20
CA ALA A 130 1.60 5.80 -2.03
C ALA A 130 1.66 5.35 -3.51
N ARG A 131 2.85 5.07 -4.04
CA ARG A 131 3.03 4.54 -5.41
C ARG A 131 2.55 3.10 -5.51
N HIS A 132 2.84 2.27 -4.51
CA HIS A 132 2.35 0.89 -4.44
C HIS A 132 0.83 0.87 -4.44
N ALA A 133 0.20 1.64 -3.55
CA ALA A 133 -1.26 1.75 -3.46
C ALA A 133 -1.85 2.23 -4.78
N ASN A 134 -1.28 3.27 -5.42
CA ASN A 134 -1.75 3.75 -6.71
C ASN A 134 -1.61 2.69 -7.81
N PHE A 135 -0.49 1.97 -7.87
CA PHE A 135 -0.26 0.90 -8.86
C PHE A 135 -1.29 -0.23 -8.71
N ILE A 136 -1.52 -0.71 -7.49
CA ILE A 136 -2.52 -1.76 -7.21
C ILE A 136 -3.93 -1.26 -7.56
N ASN A 137 -4.25 0.00 -7.24
CA ASN A 137 -5.55 0.58 -7.56
C ASN A 137 -5.77 0.69 -9.09
N GLN A 138 -4.71 0.96 -9.86
CA GLN A 138 -4.76 0.89 -11.32
C GLN A 138 -4.98 -0.54 -11.80
N SER A 139 -4.39 -1.55 -11.17
CA SER A 139 -4.64 -2.96 -11.50
C SER A 139 -6.08 -3.38 -11.20
N LEU A 140 -6.68 -2.90 -10.09
CA LEU A 140 -8.10 -3.10 -9.80
C LEU A 140 -9.02 -2.49 -10.86
N LYS A 141 -8.61 -1.38 -11.49
CA LYS A 141 -9.35 -0.74 -12.59
C LYS A 141 -9.52 -1.67 -13.80
N ASP A 142 -8.55 -2.53 -14.09
CA ASP A 142 -8.64 -3.50 -15.20
C ASP A 142 -9.77 -4.52 -14.98
N PHE A 143 -10.17 -4.72 -13.73
CA PHE A 143 -11.30 -5.55 -13.33
C PHE A 143 -12.59 -4.76 -13.07
N GLY A 144 -12.58 -3.44 -13.27
CA GLY A 144 -13.72 -2.55 -12.98
C GLY A 144 -13.91 -2.23 -11.50
N LEU A 145 -12.89 -2.47 -10.66
CA LEU A 145 -12.96 -2.39 -9.19
C LEU A 145 -12.13 -1.24 -8.59
N GLN A 146 -11.84 -0.20 -9.38
CA GLN A 146 -11.02 0.93 -8.91
C GLN A 146 -11.64 1.60 -7.67
N VAL A 147 -10.88 1.78 -6.60
CA VAL A 147 -11.34 2.35 -5.34
C VAL A 147 -10.91 3.82 -5.21
N ASP A 148 -11.77 4.66 -4.65
CA ASP A 148 -11.38 6.00 -4.23
C ASP A 148 -10.61 5.93 -2.90
N LEU A 149 -9.29 6.13 -2.97
CA LEU A 149 -8.38 6.03 -1.84
C LEU A 149 -8.62 7.13 -0.79
N VAL A 150 -9.08 8.32 -1.20
CA VAL A 150 -9.37 9.42 -0.25
C VAL A 150 -10.47 8.99 0.71
N ASN A 151 -11.47 8.26 0.20
CA ASN A 151 -12.60 7.74 0.95
C ASN A 151 -12.28 6.50 1.81
N LEU A 152 -11.04 5.99 1.78
CA LEU A 152 -10.54 4.95 2.69
C LEU A 152 -10.01 5.53 4.01
N LYS A 153 -9.61 6.80 4.01
CA LYS A 153 -9.19 7.51 5.22
C LYS A 153 -10.44 7.89 6.00
N ARG A 154 -10.54 7.44 7.25
CA ARG A 154 -11.51 7.97 8.22
C ARG A 154 -10.78 8.82 9.23
#